data_AF-A0A848USZ7-F1
#
_entry.id   AF-A0A848USZ7-F1
#
_cell.length_a   1.000
_cell.length_b   1.000
_cell.length_c   1.000
_cell.angle_alpha   90.00
_cell.angle_beta   90.00
_cell.angle_gamma   90.00
#
_symmetry.space_group_name_H-M   'P 1'
#
loop_
_entity.id
_entity.type
_entity.pdbx_description
1 polymer ?
#
loop_
_entity_poly.entity_id
_entity_poly.type
_entity_poly.pdbx_seq_one_letter_code
_entity_poly.pdbx_strand_id
1 'polypeptide(L)'
;MKHLYLLFLLTSIVSFGQIPSDYYDSANGLSGYNLKTELSNITTNGHNAGTYDQLYDGNGISGSNGYVDTHSDINVTGGSNYENDGTVLDFYSENPTGSDPYNFFHNVDNGGNQTAEGDCYNREHLVPQSSFNSAFPMQSDIHHVIPTDCRVNNFRGSLPFGNVASPNFTSQNGSQRGTSAMSGYSGLVFEPIDEFKGDIARALLYFAVRYEGTVDGYTSFDMFNGTEDQVFFPWAIDVLLDWHYNIDPVDQRERNRNNAAYNFQGNANPFVDHPEYADLIWNPNPDTESPTAPTNLVASNPTDNSIQLNWSAASDNVGVTSYDIYVDGGLITNSVSTSATVDGLNLSTTYCFTIKAKDDAGNESGFSNQDCETTTNNGSGADCASEDFANIPNSNNSSYLDRTWSGSNGVWNATEARTDQVINGNAITIDCRNATNGTLSSPTISGGIGDLTLTTQRVFTGTDGTLDVFVNGNQVGTIGYSNTQQTETISGINIEGNVQVVIKDNNSGSARIALDDLTWTCNNALGVKENTEDMFSIYPNPVISDITIQLKYKDSTTVEVFDILGKRIIFKNINETTILNMRSLRSGVYILKISQGIKSISKRLLKN
;
A
#
# COMPACT_ATOMS: atom_id res chain seq x y z
N MET A 1 -43.20 -26.61 29.42
CA MET A 1 -41.75 -26.90 29.46
C MET A 1 -41.20 -26.62 28.06
N LYS A 2 -40.52 -25.48 27.87
CA LYS A 2 -39.85 -25.16 26.60
C LYS A 2 -38.40 -25.59 26.75
N HIS A 3 -37.99 -26.60 26.00
CA HIS A 3 -36.60 -27.07 25.99
C HIS A 3 -35.77 -26.14 25.11
N LEU A 4 -34.77 -25.52 25.73
CA LEU A 4 -33.74 -24.73 25.07
C LEU A 4 -32.61 -25.70 24.69
N TYR A 5 -32.39 -25.92 23.40
CA TYR A 5 -31.22 -26.67 22.92
C TYR A 5 -30.11 -25.67 22.61
N LEU A 6 -29.03 -25.73 23.39
CA LEU A 6 -27.81 -24.95 23.18
C LEU A 6 -26.92 -25.72 22.20
N LEU A 7 -26.78 -25.21 20.98
CA LEU A 7 -25.89 -25.78 19.96
C LEU A 7 -24.45 -25.35 20.31
N PHE A 8 -23.63 -26.30 20.79
CA PHE A 8 -22.19 -26.08 20.95
C PHE A 8 -21.53 -26.16 19.56
N LEU A 9 -21.13 -25.01 19.03
CA LEU A 9 -20.29 -24.95 17.82
C LEU A 9 -18.85 -25.28 18.25
N LEU A 10 -18.40 -26.50 17.99
CA LEU A 10 -16.99 -26.86 18.10
C LEU A 10 -16.27 -26.30 16.87
N THR A 11 -15.66 -25.12 16.99
CA THR A 11 -14.70 -24.64 15.99
C THR A 11 -13.37 -25.34 16.23
N SER A 12 -13.04 -26.34 15.42
CA SER A 12 -11.69 -26.89 15.33
C SER A 12 -10.79 -25.85 14.66
N ILE A 13 -10.00 -25.15 15.46
CA ILE A 13 -8.89 -24.33 14.98
C ILE A 13 -7.77 -25.31 14.65
N VAL A 14 -7.50 -25.51 13.37
CA VAL A 14 -6.28 -26.21 12.93
C VAL A 14 -5.15 -25.19 13.10
N SER A 15 -4.36 -25.32 14.16
CA SER A 15 -3.14 -24.53 14.33
C SER A 15 -2.04 -25.18 13.49
N PHE A 16 -1.61 -24.53 12.41
CA PHE A 16 -0.33 -24.87 11.80
C PHE A 16 0.76 -24.57 12.83
N GLY A 17 1.66 -25.53 13.09
CA GLY A 17 2.81 -25.30 13.96
C GLY A 17 3.71 -24.27 13.31
N GLN A 18 3.69 -23.04 13.83
CA GLN A 18 4.62 -22.00 13.43
C GLN A 18 5.98 -22.30 14.09
N ILE A 19 7.06 -22.04 13.36
CA ILE A 19 8.42 -22.08 13.94
C ILE A 19 8.44 -21.20 15.21
N PRO A 20 9.00 -21.67 16.34
CA PRO A 20 9.07 -20.89 17.56
C PRO A 20 9.74 -19.53 17.33
N SER A 21 9.24 -18.47 17.95
CA SER A 21 9.77 -17.11 17.73
C SER A 21 11.21 -16.93 18.18
N ASP A 22 11.69 -17.79 19.09
CA ASP A 22 13.05 -17.81 19.64
C ASP A 22 13.98 -18.79 18.91
N TYR A 23 13.53 -19.41 17.82
CA TYR A 23 14.24 -20.50 17.13
C TYR A 23 15.67 -20.12 16.66
N TYR A 24 15.89 -18.84 16.30
CA TYR A 24 17.19 -18.32 15.85
C TYR A 24 17.89 -17.42 16.87
N ASP A 25 17.43 -17.34 18.12
CA ASP A 25 17.93 -16.36 19.09
C ASP A 25 19.44 -16.47 19.36
N SER A 26 20.01 -17.68 19.29
CA SER A 26 21.44 -17.92 19.51
C SER A 26 22.33 -17.48 18.35
N ALA A 27 21.77 -17.27 17.15
CA ALA A 27 22.49 -16.76 15.98
C ALA A 27 22.69 -15.23 16.02
N ASN A 28 21.98 -14.53 16.90
CA ASN A 28 21.98 -13.06 16.96
C ASN A 28 23.39 -12.48 17.16
N GLY A 29 23.80 -11.62 16.22
CA GLY A 29 25.08 -10.90 16.25
C GLY A 29 26.29 -11.74 15.81
N LEU A 30 26.10 -12.98 15.36
CA LEU A 30 27.15 -13.79 14.75
C LEU A 30 27.28 -13.46 13.26
N SER A 31 28.47 -13.73 12.70
CA SER A 31 28.76 -13.61 11.26
C SER A 31 29.85 -14.60 10.86
N GLY A 32 30.07 -14.74 9.54
CA GLY A 32 31.03 -15.67 8.95
C GLY A 32 30.77 -17.11 9.38
N TYR A 33 31.85 -17.89 9.51
CA TYR A 33 31.73 -19.30 9.88
C TYR A 33 31.26 -19.53 11.32
N ASN A 34 31.35 -18.54 12.23
CA ASN A 34 30.73 -18.69 13.55
C ASN A 34 29.19 -18.71 13.46
N LEU A 35 28.60 -17.87 12.59
CA LEU A 35 27.17 -17.91 12.31
C LEU A 35 26.80 -19.23 11.65
N LYS A 36 27.59 -19.68 10.68
CA LYS A 36 27.40 -20.97 10.01
C LYS A 36 27.32 -22.14 11.00
N THR A 37 28.32 -22.26 11.89
CA THR A 37 28.35 -23.33 12.90
C THR A 37 27.16 -23.25 13.84
N GLU A 38 26.73 -22.05 14.25
CA GLU A 38 25.56 -21.90 15.13
C GLU A 38 24.26 -22.30 14.42
N LEU A 39 24.07 -21.92 13.16
CA LEU A 39 22.94 -22.38 12.35
C LEU A 39 22.98 -23.89 12.12
N SER A 40 24.17 -24.49 12.01
CA SER A 40 24.33 -25.95 11.96
C SER A 40 23.82 -26.62 13.23
N ASN A 41 24.12 -26.05 14.40
CA ASN A 41 23.61 -26.52 15.69
C ASN A 41 22.08 -26.39 15.78
N ILE A 42 21.53 -25.22 15.42
CA ILE A 42 20.08 -24.94 15.42
C ILE A 42 19.35 -25.95 14.53
N THR A 43 19.80 -26.11 13.29
CA THR A 43 19.15 -26.97 12.30
C THR A 43 19.38 -28.46 12.57
N THR A 44 20.38 -28.83 13.36
CA THR A 44 20.57 -30.20 13.85
C THR A 44 19.66 -30.53 15.03
N ASN A 45 19.42 -29.55 15.90
CA ASN A 45 18.64 -29.76 17.11
C ASN A 45 17.16 -30.00 16.78
N GLY A 46 16.60 -31.11 17.26
CA GLY A 46 15.21 -31.48 17.00
C GLY A 46 14.94 -32.10 15.62
N HIS A 47 15.95 -32.20 14.74
CA HIS A 47 15.79 -32.82 13.44
C HIS A 47 15.41 -34.30 13.54
N ASN A 48 14.39 -34.69 12.80
CA ASN A 48 13.97 -36.07 12.61
C ASN A 48 13.97 -36.41 11.13
N ALA A 49 14.94 -37.24 10.72
CA ALA A 49 15.10 -37.64 9.32
C ALA A 49 13.90 -38.42 8.76
N GLY A 50 13.09 -39.05 9.60
CA GLY A 50 12.08 -39.99 9.16
C GLY A 50 12.67 -41.11 8.29
N THR A 51 11.90 -41.54 7.31
CA THR A 51 12.26 -42.55 6.32
C THR A 51 12.11 -41.94 4.93
N TYR A 52 12.79 -42.56 3.96
CA TYR A 52 12.80 -42.03 2.61
C TYR A 52 11.40 -41.98 1.96
N ASP A 53 10.52 -42.92 2.26
CA ASP A 53 9.17 -42.98 1.68
C ASP A 53 8.18 -42.00 2.34
N GLN A 54 8.43 -41.61 3.59
CA GLN A 54 7.63 -40.59 4.27
C GLN A 54 7.69 -39.22 3.58
N LEU A 55 8.68 -38.95 2.73
CA LEU A 55 8.70 -37.74 1.90
C LEU A 55 7.42 -37.59 1.07
N TYR A 56 6.86 -38.68 0.54
CA TYR A 56 5.66 -38.62 -0.30
C TYR A 56 4.38 -38.33 0.49
N ASP A 57 4.21 -38.96 1.65
CA ASP A 57 2.91 -39.04 2.34
C ASP A 57 2.92 -38.63 3.82
N GLY A 58 4.09 -38.37 4.41
CA GLY A 58 4.24 -38.06 5.83
C GLY A 58 3.80 -39.18 6.77
N ASN A 59 3.62 -40.41 6.30
CA ASN A 59 2.94 -41.45 7.07
C ASN A 59 3.65 -41.74 8.40
N GLY A 60 2.98 -41.44 9.52
CA GLY A 60 3.52 -41.60 10.87
C GLY A 60 4.19 -40.35 11.45
N ILE A 61 4.17 -39.22 10.74
CA ILE A 61 4.62 -37.90 11.22
C ILE A 61 3.38 -37.11 11.65
N SER A 62 3.36 -36.65 12.89
CA SER A 62 2.19 -35.95 13.41
C SER A 62 2.13 -34.53 12.85
N GLY A 63 1.01 -34.18 12.20
CA GLY A 63 0.79 -32.83 11.70
C GLY A 63 1.50 -32.52 10.37
N SER A 64 1.97 -33.55 9.65
CA SER A 64 2.52 -33.40 8.30
C SER A 64 2.12 -34.56 7.38
N ASN A 65 1.87 -34.25 6.11
CA ASN A 65 1.62 -35.18 5.01
C ASN A 65 2.75 -35.17 3.95
N GLY A 66 3.96 -34.76 4.32
CA GLY A 66 5.13 -34.75 3.43
C GLY A 66 4.98 -33.76 2.27
N TYR A 67 5.16 -34.24 1.04
CA TYR A 67 5.04 -33.43 -0.18
C TYR A 67 3.65 -32.80 -0.38
N VAL A 68 2.59 -33.39 0.17
CA VAL A 68 1.25 -32.77 0.11
C VAL A 68 1.20 -31.44 0.87
N ASP A 69 2.01 -31.27 1.91
CA ASP A 69 2.03 -30.01 2.67
C ASP A 69 3.13 -29.05 2.19
N THR A 70 4.20 -29.60 1.58
CA THR A 70 5.41 -28.82 1.23
C THR A 70 5.51 -28.45 -0.24
N HIS A 71 4.85 -29.19 -1.14
CA HIS A 71 5.01 -29.06 -2.59
C HIS A 71 3.69 -29.33 -3.32
N SER A 72 2.61 -28.65 -2.90
CA SER A 72 1.36 -28.61 -3.67
C SER A 72 1.17 -27.23 -4.29
N ASP A 73 0.70 -27.18 -5.53
CA ASP A 73 0.24 -25.96 -6.17
C ASP A 73 -1.13 -25.56 -5.59
N ILE A 74 -1.09 -24.69 -4.58
CA ILE A 74 -2.27 -24.19 -3.87
C ILE A 74 -2.18 -22.69 -3.69
N ASN A 75 -3.33 -22.06 -3.50
CA ASN A 75 -3.42 -20.63 -3.29
C ASN A 75 -2.71 -20.18 -2.00
N VAL A 76 -1.73 -19.30 -2.16
CA VAL A 76 -0.97 -18.64 -1.11
C VAL A 76 -1.31 -17.15 -1.07
N THR A 77 -1.91 -16.70 0.03
CA THR A 77 -2.13 -15.28 0.25
C THR A 77 -0.80 -14.56 0.46
N GLY A 78 -0.48 -13.58 -0.40
CA GLY A 78 0.72 -12.76 -0.30
C GLY A 78 1.99 -13.41 -0.84
N GLY A 79 1.88 -14.50 -1.62
CA GLY A 79 2.99 -15.14 -2.34
C GLY A 79 2.66 -15.35 -3.81
N SER A 80 3.58 -15.98 -4.54
CA SER A 80 3.35 -16.46 -5.90
C SER A 80 2.20 -17.48 -5.91
N ASN A 81 1.33 -17.34 -6.90
CA ASN A 81 0.19 -18.23 -7.14
C ASN A 81 0.18 -18.61 -8.61
N TYR A 82 -0.11 -19.88 -8.89
CA TYR A 82 -0.14 -20.42 -10.25
C TYR A 82 -1.57 -20.85 -10.59
N GLU A 83 -1.78 -22.08 -11.03
CA GLU A 83 -3.09 -22.65 -11.36
C GLU A 83 -3.93 -22.94 -10.10
N ASN A 84 -3.28 -23.21 -8.97
CA ASN A 84 -3.88 -23.58 -7.69
C ASN A 84 -4.76 -24.83 -7.80
N ASP A 85 -4.32 -25.82 -8.57
CA ASP A 85 -5.11 -27.01 -8.90
C ASP A 85 -4.91 -28.18 -7.91
N GLY A 86 -4.03 -28.00 -6.92
CA GLY A 86 -3.71 -28.99 -5.89
C GLY A 86 -2.80 -30.11 -6.37
N THR A 87 -2.19 -29.98 -7.54
CA THR A 87 -1.21 -30.93 -8.07
C THR A 87 0.15 -30.75 -7.40
N VAL A 88 1.07 -31.67 -7.66
CA VAL A 88 2.45 -31.58 -7.17
C VAL A 88 3.10 -30.36 -7.80
N LEU A 89 3.61 -29.45 -6.98
CA LEU A 89 4.43 -28.34 -7.42
C LEU A 89 5.81 -28.86 -7.83
N ASP A 90 5.96 -29.20 -9.10
CA ASP A 90 7.21 -29.67 -9.71
C ASP A 90 7.93 -28.50 -10.38
N PHE A 91 9.12 -28.19 -9.89
CA PHE A 91 9.95 -27.07 -10.37
C PHE A 91 10.34 -27.21 -11.87
N TYR A 92 10.16 -28.40 -12.47
CA TYR A 92 10.45 -28.70 -13.87
C TYR A 92 9.24 -28.83 -14.78
N SER A 93 8.01 -28.82 -14.25
CA SER A 93 6.79 -28.69 -15.05
C SER A 93 6.17 -27.31 -14.92
N GLU A 94 6.26 -26.72 -13.74
CA GLU A 94 5.51 -25.52 -13.37
C GLU A 94 5.77 -24.37 -14.35
N ASN A 95 4.69 -23.73 -14.80
CA ASN A 95 4.69 -22.56 -15.67
C ASN A 95 4.01 -21.38 -14.96
N PRO A 96 4.79 -20.45 -14.38
CA PRO A 96 4.25 -19.36 -13.56
C PRO A 96 3.29 -18.39 -14.26
N THR A 97 3.19 -18.46 -15.60
CA THR A 97 2.42 -17.51 -16.41
C THR A 97 1.22 -18.12 -17.13
N GLY A 98 0.96 -19.41 -16.93
CA GLY A 98 -0.19 -20.12 -17.48
C GLY A 98 -0.02 -21.63 -17.41
N SER A 99 -0.97 -22.39 -17.95
CA SER A 99 -1.05 -23.82 -17.65
C SER A 99 0.24 -24.61 -17.85
N ASP A 100 0.48 -25.48 -16.88
CA ASP A 100 1.51 -26.51 -16.91
C ASP A 100 1.44 -27.39 -18.16
N PRO A 101 2.60 -27.83 -18.68
CA PRO A 101 2.68 -28.77 -19.79
C PRO A 101 2.11 -30.14 -19.41
N TYR A 102 2.18 -30.51 -18.13
CA TYR A 102 1.66 -31.72 -17.53
C TYR A 102 1.65 -31.58 -16.00
N ASN A 103 0.73 -32.30 -15.33
CA ASN A 103 0.56 -32.19 -13.88
C ASN A 103 0.64 -33.58 -13.25
N PHE A 104 1.07 -33.64 -11.99
CA PHE A 104 1.14 -34.88 -11.22
C PHE A 104 0.24 -34.83 -9.99
N PHE A 105 -0.36 -35.97 -9.65
CA PHE A 105 -1.13 -36.10 -8.41
C PHE A 105 -0.29 -36.78 -7.32
N HIS A 106 -0.33 -36.19 -6.12
CA HIS A 106 0.34 -36.72 -4.94
C HIS A 106 -0.05 -38.19 -4.70
N ASN A 107 0.95 -39.03 -4.42
CA ASN A 107 0.79 -40.46 -4.15
C ASN A 107 0.12 -41.31 -5.26
N VAL A 108 -0.01 -40.76 -6.47
CA VAL A 108 -0.57 -41.47 -7.63
C VAL A 108 0.49 -41.66 -8.70
N ASP A 109 1.14 -40.57 -9.13
CA ASP A 109 2.09 -40.57 -10.24
C ASP A 109 3.55 -40.69 -9.79
N ASN A 110 3.77 -41.17 -8.56
CA ASN A 110 5.10 -41.34 -7.98
C ASN A 110 5.77 -42.64 -8.46
N GLY A 111 6.82 -42.49 -9.27
CA GLY A 111 7.55 -43.61 -9.86
C GLY A 111 6.79 -44.25 -11.02
N GLY A 112 7.51 -44.49 -12.13
CA GLY A 112 6.89 -44.94 -13.38
C GLY A 112 7.89 -45.08 -14.51
N ASN A 113 7.38 -45.10 -15.74
CA ASN A 113 8.21 -45.03 -16.94
C ASN A 113 8.94 -43.67 -16.99
N GLN A 114 10.15 -43.61 -17.55
CA GLN A 114 10.98 -42.39 -17.51
C GLN A 114 11.44 -42.01 -18.93
N THR A 115 10.56 -42.20 -19.90
CA THR A 115 10.88 -42.08 -21.32
C THR A 115 10.57 -40.70 -21.88
N ALA A 116 9.52 -40.07 -21.36
CA ALA A 116 9.10 -38.72 -21.69
C ALA A 116 8.85 -37.91 -20.41
N GLU A 117 8.90 -36.59 -20.55
CA GLU A 117 8.41 -35.67 -19.52
C GLU A 117 6.90 -35.87 -19.34
N GLY A 118 6.42 -35.78 -18.10
CA GLY A 118 5.04 -36.07 -17.72
C GLY A 118 4.72 -37.55 -17.46
N ASP A 119 5.69 -38.47 -17.62
CA ASP A 119 5.45 -39.90 -17.37
C ASP A 119 5.30 -40.23 -15.86
N CYS A 120 6.09 -39.57 -15.00
CA CYS A 120 6.04 -39.68 -13.54
C CYS A 120 6.79 -38.53 -12.88
N TYR A 121 6.57 -38.36 -11.58
CA TYR A 121 7.49 -37.62 -10.72
C TYR A 121 8.24 -38.54 -9.77
N ASN A 122 9.43 -38.12 -9.34
CA ASN A 122 10.23 -38.80 -8.34
C ASN A 122 10.89 -37.79 -7.39
N ARG A 123 11.66 -38.32 -6.44
CA ARG A 123 12.47 -37.53 -5.50
C ARG A 123 13.76 -37.12 -6.19
N GLU A 124 13.96 -35.83 -6.40
CA GLU A 124 15.25 -35.26 -6.75
C GLU A 124 16.01 -34.87 -5.48
N HIS A 125 17.27 -35.29 -5.40
CA HIS A 125 18.23 -34.74 -4.44
C HIS A 125 19.00 -33.60 -5.09
N LEU A 126 18.77 -32.37 -4.64
CA LEU A 126 19.47 -31.19 -5.16
C LEU A 126 20.99 -31.30 -4.95
N VAL A 127 21.44 -31.85 -3.83
CA VAL A 127 22.80 -32.39 -3.68
C VAL A 127 22.77 -33.87 -4.08
N PRO A 128 23.48 -34.33 -5.13
CA PRO A 128 23.38 -35.71 -5.60
C PRO A 128 23.77 -36.72 -4.51
N GLN A 129 23.00 -37.81 -4.38
CA GLN A 129 23.23 -38.86 -3.36
C GLN A 129 24.63 -39.48 -3.41
N SER A 130 25.28 -39.49 -4.57
CA SER A 130 26.67 -39.94 -4.74
C SER A 130 27.66 -39.14 -3.88
N SER A 131 27.33 -37.91 -3.49
CA SER A 131 28.18 -37.04 -2.68
C SER A 131 28.26 -37.47 -1.22
N PHE A 132 27.19 -38.08 -0.72
CA PHE A 132 27.08 -38.49 0.68
C PHE A 132 26.78 -39.98 0.84
N ASN A 133 27.03 -40.77 -0.21
CA ASN A 133 26.80 -42.23 -0.24
C ASN A 133 25.39 -42.65 0.19
N SER A 134 24.37 -41.87 -0.17
CA SER A 134 22.97 -42.11 0.24
C SER A 134 22.78 -42.20 1.77
N ALA A 135 23.67 -41.62 2.56
CA ALA A 135 23.58 -41.64 4.02
C ALA A 135 22.41 -40.82 4.55
N PHE A 136 21.78 -41.33 5.61
CA PHE A 136 20.87 -40.55 6.45
C PHE A 136 21.66 -39.61 7.37
N PRO A 137 21.12 -38.43 7.72
CA PRO A 137 19.77 -37.95 7.41
C PRO A 137 19.60 -37.28 6.03
N MET A 138 20.69 -36.99 5.32
CA MET A 138 20.67 -36.29 4.02
C MET A 138 19.73 -36.96 3.00
N GLN A 139 19.67 -38.29 2.98
CA GLN A 139 18.82 -38.99 2.00
C GLN A 139 17.32 -38.63 2.08
N SER A 140 16.80 -38.23 3.24
CA SER A 140 15.36 -37.99 3.46
C SER A 140 15.04 -36.58 3.97
N ASP A 141 15.96 -35.63 3.80
CA ASP A 141 15.78 -34.25 4.27
C ASP A 141 14.96 -33.44 3.26
N ILE A 142 13.72 -33.13 3.63
CA ILE A 142 12.71 -32.54 2.73
C ILE A 142 13.08 -31.13 2.24
N HIS A 143 14.04 -30.45 2.87
CA HIS A 143 14.49 -29.12 2.42
C HIS A 143 15.22 -29.18 1.09
N HIS A 144 15.97 -30.27 0.81
CA HIS A 144 16.73 -30.43 -0.45
C HIS A 144 16.33 -31.66 -1.28
N VAL A 145 15.42 -32.49 -0.76
CA VAL A 145 14.82 -33.58 -1.51
C VAL A 145 13.42 -33.15 -1.93
N ILE A 146 13.25 -32.87 -3.22
CA ILE A 146 12.04 -32.26 -3.78
C ILE A 146 11.35 -33.20 -4.78
N PRO A 147 10.02 -33.10 -5.00
CA PRO A 147 9.34 -33.86 -6.02
C PRO A 147 9.49 -33.19 -7.39
N THR A 148 9.99 -33.91 -8.38
CA THR A 148 10.19 -33.39 -9.74
C THR A 148 9.89 -34.42 -10.82
N ASP A 149 9.64 -33.98 -12.05
CA ASP A 149 9.53 -34.85 -13.22
C ASP A 149 10.72 -35.81 -13.33
N CYS A 150 10.41 -37.11 -13.48
CA CYS A 150 11.37 -38.19 -13.55
C CYS A 150 12.37 -38.03 -14.71
N ARG A 151 11.90 -37.55 -15.88
CA ARG A 151 12.71 -37.42 -17.09
C ARG A 151 13.66 -36.24 -16.99
N VAL A 152 13.19 -35.10 -16.50
CA VAL A 152 14.01 -33.90 -16.29
C VAL A 152 15.02 -34.14 -15.17
N ASN A 153 14.64 -34.78 -14.06
CA ASN A 153 15.56 -35.19 -13.00
C ASN A 153 16.68 -36.11 -13.55
N ASN A 154 16.36 -37.08 -14.42
CA ASN A 154 17.39 -37.89 -15.08
C ASN A 154 18.33 -37.09 -15.97
N PHE A 155 17.81 -36.07 -16.67
CA PHE A 155 18.63 -35.20 -17.51
C PHE A 155 19.56 -34.30 -16.70
N ARG A 156 19.10 -33.83 -15.53
CA ARG A 156 19.90 -33.13 -14.54
C ARG A 156 20.98 -34.05 -13.99
N GLY A 157 20.60 -35.26 -13.56
CA GLY A 157 21.52 -36.27 -13.03
C GLY A 157 22.31 -35.77 -11.82
N SER A 158 23.63 -35.64 -11.96
CA SER A 158 24.50 -35.07 -10.91
C SER A 158 25.13 -33.74 -11.31
N LEU A 159 24.59 -33.09 -12.35
CA LEU A 159 25.13 -31.82 -12.82
C LEU A 159 24.96 -30.73 -11.75
N PRO A 160 25.96 -29.83 -11.62
CA PRO A 160 25.79 -28.63 -10.82
C PRO A 160 24.71 -27.72 -11.39
N PHE A 161 24.13 -26.92 -10.51
CA PHE A 161 23.23 -25.84 -10.92
C PHE A 161 24.04 -24.61 -11.35
N GLY A 162 23.54 -23.88 -12.34
CA GLY A 162 24.11 -22.61 -12.79
C GLY A 162 23.58 -22.20 -14.16
N ASN A 163 23.87 -20.97 -14.58
CA ASN A 163 23.33 -20.40 -15.81
C ASN A 163 23.92 -21.08 -17.05
N VAL A 164 23.08 -21.38 -18.03
CA VAL A 164 23.42 -22.04 -19.30
C VAL A 164 23.78 -21.00 -20.35
N ALA A 165 25.00 -21.10 -20.91
CA ALA A 165 25.42 -20.30 -22.05
C ALA A 165 24.90 -20.85 -23.38
N SER A 166 24.79 -22.18 -23.51
CA SER A 166 24.33 -22.84 -24.74
C SER A 166 23.62 -24.14 -24.40
N PRO A 167 22.29 -24.21 -24.54
CA PRO A 167 21.52 -25.39 -24.19
C PRO A 167 21.73 -26.52 -25.20
N ASN A 168 21.84 -27.75 -24.69
CA ASN A 168 21.75 -28.99 -25.47
C ASN A 168 20.50 -29.81 -25.13
N PHE A 169 19.73 -29.35 -24.14
CA PHE A 169 18.42 -29.83 -23.75
C PHE A 169 17.64 -28.67 -23.11
N THR A 170 16.33 -28.63 -23.35
CA THR A 170 15.39 -27.70 -22.73
C THR A 170 14.13 -28.50 -22.43
N SER A 171 13.66 -28.48 -21.18
CA SER A 171 12.40 -29.11 -20.77
C SER A 171 11.21 -28.30 -21.29
N GLN A 172 10.00 -28.86 -21.17
CA GLN A 172 8.78 -28.17 -21.58
C GLN A 172 8.50 -26.89 -20.79
N ASN A 173 8.89 -26.81 -19.51
CA ASN A 173 8.74 -25.58 -18.72
C ASN A 173 9.83 -24.54 -19.00
N GLY A 174 10.89 -24.92 -19.72
CA GLY A 174 11.97 -24.02 -20.12
C GLY A 174 13.27 -24.20 -19.34
N SER A 175 13.33 -25.07 -18.34
CA SER A 175 14.57 -25.46 -17.67
C SER A 175 15.57 -26.03 -18.68
N GLN A 176 16.86 -25.75 -18.50
CA GLN A 176 17.88 -26.02 -19.50
C GLN A 176 19.02 -26.85 -18.96
N ARG A 177 19.63 -27.65 -19.83
CA ARG A 177 20.94 -28.25 -19.60
C ARG A 177 21.88 -27.84 -20.72
N GLY A 178 23.08 -27.40 -20.39
CA GLY A 178 24.02 -26.93 -21.38
C GLY A 178 25.38 -26.57 -20.83
N THR A 179 26.22 -25.96 -21.66
CA THR A 179 27.54 -25.46 -21.23
C THR A 179 27.35 -24.28 -20.29
N SER A 180 28.15 -24.21 -19.22
CA SER A 180 28.07 -23.13 -18.24
C SER A 180 28.36 -21.74 -18.82
N ALA A 181 27.62 -20.74 -18.35
CA ALA A 181 27.91 -19.30 -18.52
C ALA A 181 28.72 -18.73 -17.34
N MET A 182 28.98 -19.51 -16.30
CA MET A 182 29.60 -19.01 -15.07
C MET A 182 31.11 -18.77 -15.25
N SER A 183 31.59 -17.66 -14.72
CA SER A 183 33.03 -17.39 -14.66
C SER A 183 33.68 -18.35 -13.65
N GLY A 184 34.65 -19.15 -14.10
CA GLY A 184 35.36 -20.10 -13.23
C GLY A 184 34.88 -21.56 -13.30
N TYR A 185 33.84 -21.86 -14.09
CA TYR A 185 33.41 -23.23 -14.36
C TYR A 185 33.08 -23.42 -15.85
N SER A 186 33.57 -24.50 -16.46
CA SER A 186 33.42 -24.76 -17.91
C SER A 186 32.74 -26.09 -18.24
N GLY A 187 32.17 -26.75 -17.22
CA GLY A 187 31.44 -28.01 -17.40
C GLY A 187 30.02 -27.80 -17.90
N LEU A 188 29.24 -28.89 -17.86
CA LEU A 188 27.80 -28.82 -18.05
C LEU A 188 27.13 -28.38 -16.74
N VAL A 189 26.05 -27.60 -16.87
CA VAL A 189 25.19 -27.17 -15.77
C VAL A 189 23.73 -27.47 -16.11
N PHE A 190 22.90 -27.48 -15.09
CA PHE A 190 21.45 -27.44 -15.21
C PHE A 190 20.93 -26.10 -14.67
N GLU A 191 20.05 -25.43 -15.43
CA GLU A 191 19.44 -24.15 -15.09
C GLU A 191 17.92 -24.34 -14.99
N PRO A 192 17.32 -24.25 -13.79
CA PRO A 192 15.87 -24.18 -13.65
C PRO A 192 15.37 -22.83 -14.18
N ILE A 193 14.05 -22.70 -14.37
CA ILE A 193 13.45 -21.39 -14.68
C ILE A 193 13.64 -20.40 -13.52
N ASP A 194 13.53 -19.11 -13.82
CA ASP A 194 13.85 -18.05 -12.86
C ASP A 194 13.05 -18.16 -11.55
N GLU A 195 11.78 -18.55 -11.61
CA GLU A 195 10.87 -18.68 -10.44
C GLU A 195 11.34 -19.64 -9.34
N PHE A 196 12.26 -20.57 -9.63
CA PHE A 196 12.71 -21.58 -8.65
C PHE A 196 14.21 -21.53 -8.37
N LYS A 197 14.91 -20.54 -8.94
CA LYS A 197 16.36 -20.43 -8.79
C LYS A 197 16.75 -20.17 -7.33
N GLY A 198 16.00 -19.31 -6.65
CA GLY A 198 16.19 -18.95 -5.25
C GLY A 198 15.82 -20.08 -4.32
N ASP A 199 14.68 -20.76 -4.53
CA ASP A 199 14.29 -21.95 -3.76
C ASP A 199 15.40 -23.01 -3.78
N ILE A 200 15.95 -23.31 -4.97
CA ILE A 200 17.04 -24.27 -5.14
C ILE A 200 18.33 -23.74 -4.47
N ALA A 201 18.63 -22.45 -4.63
CA ALA A 201 19.82 -21.85 -4.02
C ALA A 201 19.78 -21.97 -2.49
N ARG A 202 18.66 -21.59 -1.87
CA ARG A 202 18.45 -21.68 -0.42
C ARG A 202 18.47 -23.11 0.09
N ALA A 203 17.99 -24.09 -0.68
CA ALA A 203 18.10 -25.51 -0.32
C ALA A 203 19.56 -26.00 -0.31
N LEU A 204 20.38 -25.55 -1.27
CA LEU A 204 21.81 -25.88 -1.33
C LEU A 204 22.61 -25.19 -0.23
N LEU A 205 22.34 -23.90 0.05
CA LEU A 205 22.94 -23.16 1.16
C LEU A 205 22.59 -23.82 2.50
N TYR A 206 21.33 -24.20 2.69
CA TYR A 206 20.88 -24.97 3.85
C TYR A 206 21.67 -26.27 4.01
N PHE A 207 21.87 -27.03 2.92
CA PHE A 207 22.64 -28.27 2.97
C PHE A 207 24.06 -28.02 3.51
N ALA A 208 24.73 -26.96 3.03
CA ALA A 208 26.08 -26.60 3.45
C ALA A 208 26.19 -26.23 4.94
N VAL A 209 25.14 -25.64 5.53
CA VAL A 209 25.06 -25.33 6.96
C VAL A 209 24.67 -26.55 7.78
N ARG A 210 23.54 -27.17 7.46
CA ARG A 210 22.98 -28.30 8.20
C ARG A 210 23.98 -29.43 8.33
N TYR A 211 24.79 -29.63 7.28
CA TYR A 211 25.74 -30.73 7.17
C TYR A 211 27.20 -30.29 7.27
N GLU A 212 27.49 -29.13 7.87
CA GLU A 212 28.84 -28.61 8.07
C GLU A 212 29.83 -29.71 8.49
N GLY A 213 29.54 -30.45 9.56
CA GLY A 213 30.41 -31.54 10.05
C GLY A 213 30.52 -32.81 9.18
N THR A 214 29.83 -32.88 8.02
CA THR A 214 29.88 -34.04 7.12
C THR A 214 30.30 -33.71 5.69
N VAL A 215 30.27 -32.44 5.27
CA VAL A 215 30.62 -32.03 3.90
C VAL A 215 32.13 -31.98 3.63
N ASP A 216 32.97 -32.12 4.66
CA ASP A 216 34.42 -32.22 4.50
C ASP A 216 34.79 -33.38 3.55
N GLY A 217 35.58 -33.07 2.53
CA GLY A 217 36.00 -34.03 1.50
C GLY A 217 34.94 -34.40 0.46
N TYR A 218 33.75 -33.79 0.46
CA TYR A 218 32.78 -34.00 -0.62
C TYR A 218 33.25 -33.27 -1.89
N THR A 219 33.64 -34.04 -2.91
CA THR A 219 34.16 -33.49 -4.19
C THR A 219 33.50 -34.06 -5.43
N SER A 220 32.51 -34.95 -5.29
CA SER A 220 31.83 -35.57 -6.44
C SER A 220 30.71 -34.71 -7.02
N PHE A 221 30.29 -33.67 -6.30
CA PHE A 221 29.38 -32.65 -6.80
C PHE A 221 30.21 -31.41 -7.14
N ASP A 222 30.21 -31.00 -8.40
CA ASP A 222 31.16 -30.00 -8.92
C ASP A 222 31.00 -28.61 -8.27
N MET A 223 29.89 -28.32 -7.59
CA MET A 223 29.72 -27.09 -6.81
C MET A 223 30.58 -27.10 -5.53
N PHE A 224 30.91 -28.28 -5.00
CA PHE A 224 31.61 -28.42 -3.73
C PHE A 224 33.13 -28.46 -3.89
N ASN A 225 33.83 -27.67 -3.07
CA ASN A 225 35.28 -27.55 -3.06
C ASN A 225 35.97 -28.52 -2.07
N GLY A 226 35.19 -29.33 -1.36
CA GLY A 226 35.67 -30.31 -0.38
C GLY A 226 36.07 -29.74 0.98
N THR A 227 35.79 -28.46 1.26
CA THR A 227 36.04 -27.84 2.58
C THR A 227 34.80 -27.87 3.46
N GLU A 228 35.01 -27.99 4.77
CA GLU A 228 33.96 -27.91 5.77
C GLU A 228 33.33 -26.51 5.85
N ASP A 229 34.16 -25.47 5.91
CA ASP A 229 33.71 -24.08 6.13
C ASP A 229 33.07 -23.47 4.88
N GLN A 230 33.82 -23.34 3.80
CA GLN A 230 33.36 -22.65 2.58
C GLN A 230 32.34 -23.50 1.81
N VAL A 231 32.55 -24.81 1.74
CA VAL A 231 31.78 -25.83 1.00
C VAL A 231 31.77 -25.63 -0.51
N PHE A 232 31.49 -24.43 -0.99
CA PHE A 232 31.32 -24.11 -2.40
C PHE A 232 32.59 -23.57 -3.04
N PHE A 233 32.79 -23.85 -4.32
CA PHE A 233 33.73 -23.06 -5.14
C PHE A 233 33.24 -21.61 -5.29
N PRO A 234 34.15 -20.63 -5.52
CA PRO A 234 33.77 -19.24 -5.71
C PRO A 234 32.67 -19.03 -6.76
N TRP A 235 32.81 -19.65 -7.94
CA TRP A 235 31.80 -19.54 -9.00
C TRP A 235 30.42 -20.07 -8.57
N ALA A 236 30.39 -21.08 -7.69
CA ALA A 236 29.18 -21.75 -7.25
C ALA A 236 28.47 -20.91 -6.19
N ILE A 237 29.22 -20.34 -5.24
CA ILE A 237 28.61 -19.45 -4.25
C ILE A 237 28.15 -18.14 -4.87
N ASP A 238 28.89 -17.60 -5.86
CA ASP A 238 28.48 -16.39 -6.58
C ASP A 238 27.11 -16.55 -7.26
N VAL A 239 26.87 -17.69 -7.94
CA VAL A 239 25.58 -17.94 -8.59
C VAL A 239 24.46 -18.22 -7.58
N LEU A 240 24.76 -18.90 -6.47
CA LEU A 240 23.76 -19.17 -5.44
C LEU A 240 23.31 -17.89 -4.73
N LEU A 241 24.23 -16.97 -4.43
CA LEU A 241 23.89 -15.67 -3.84
C LEU A 241 23.12 -14.79 -4.84
N ASP A 242 23.50 -14.77 -6.12
CA ASP A 242 22.76 -14.04 -7.15
C ASP A 242 21.33 -14.58 -7.31
N TRP A 243 21.16 -15.89 -7.38
CA TRP A 243 19.85 -16.52 -7.47
C TRP A 243 18.98 -16.25 -6.24
N HIS A 244 19.59 -16.34 -5.05
CA HIS A 244 18.93 -16.12 -3.76
C HIS A 244 18.42 -14.68 -3.56
N TYR A 245 19.18 -13.67 -3.98
CA TYR A 245 18.83 -12.26 -3.75
C TYR A 245 18.22 -11.55 -4.96
N ASN A 246 18.75 -11.79 -6.16
CA ASN A 246 18.46 -10.94 -7.31
C ASN A 246 17.46 -11.57 -8.27
N ILE A 247 17.42 -12.90 -8.37
CA ILE A 247 16.59 -13.59 -9.36
C ILE A 247 15.26 -14.05 -8.76
N ASP A 248 15.30 -14.73 -7.61
CA ASP A 248 14.12 -15.30 -6.95
C ASP A 248 14.21 -15.12 -5.42
N PRO A 249 13.89 -13.90 -4.93
CA PRO A 249 13.86 -13.59 -3.51
C PRO A 249 12.76 -14.37 -2.77
N VAL A 250 12.96 -14.62 -1.47
CA VAL A 250 12.00 -15.37 -0.64
C VAL A 250 10.60 -14.75 -0.67
N ASP A 251 9.63 -15.55 -1.08
CA ASP A 251 8.23 -15.18 -1.11
C ASP A 251 7.42 -15.86 0.02
N GLN A 252 6.11 -15.63 0.06
CA GLN A 252 5.26 -16.25 1.08
C GLN A 252 5.01 -17.75 0.84
N ARG A 253 5.06 -18.22 -0.40
CA ARG A 253 4.92 -19.65 -0.73
C ARG A 253 6.06 -20.43 -0.08
N GLU A 254 7.29 -19.96 -0.27
CA GLU A 254 8.45 -20.63 0.29
C GLU A 254 8.48 -20.56 1.83
N ARG A 255 8.07 -19.44 2.44
CA ARG A 255 7.88 -19.37 3.90
C ARG A 255 6.86 -20.39 4.40
N ASN A 256 5.77 -20.60 3.67
CA ASN A 256 4.77 -21.63 4.04
C ASN A 256 5.35 -23.04 3.89
N ARG A 257 6.07 -23.31 2.81
CA ARG A 257 6.81 -24.58 2.60
C ARG A 257 7.82 -24.81 3.74
N ASN A 258 8.55 -23.80 4.17
CA ASN A 258 9.53 -23.89 5.25
C ASN A 258 8.86 -24.25 6.59
N ASN A 259 7.72 -23.64 6.91
CA ASN A 259 6.92 -24.02 8.07
C ASN A 259 6.37 -25.45 7.97
N ALA A 260 5.90 -25.88 6.79
CA ALA A 260 5.45 -27.25 6.56
C ALA A 260 6.60 -28.27 6.71
N ALA A 261 7.80 -27.92 6.23
CA ALA A 261 9.00 -28.72 6.40
C ALA A 261 9.45 -28.79 7.87
N TYR A 262 9.32 -27.71 8.63
CA TYR A 262 9.53 -27.73 10.08
C TYR A 262 8.56 -28.68 10.78
N ASN A 263 7.29 -28.71 10.40
CA ASN A 263 6.31 -29.67 10.93
C ASN A 263 6.64 -31.12 10.52
N PHE A 264 7.26 -31.32 9.36
CA PHE A 264 7.67 -32.64 8.87
C PHE A 264 8.88 -33.21 9.62
N GLN A 265 9.97 -32.43 9.72
CA GLN A 265 11.26 -32.93 10.21
C GLN A 265 11.85 -32.17 11.40
N GLY A 266 11.14 -31.20 11.98
CA GLY A 266 11.53 -30.54 13.23
C GLY A 266 12.60 -29.45 13.09
N ASN A 267 13.00 -29.08 11.87
CA ASN A 267 13.94 -27.99 11.62
C ASN A 267 13.55 -27.15 10.39
N ALA A 268 13.96 -25.89 10.40
CA ALA A 268 13.67 -24.92 9.34
C ALA A 268 14.93 -24.59 8.53
N ASN A 269 14.73 -24.14 7.29
CA ASN A 269 15.79 -23.57 6.47
C ASN A 269 16.02 -22.10 6.90
N PRO A 270 17.18 -21.77 7.49
CA PRO A 270 17.47 -20.44 7.98
C PRO A 270 17.47 -19.38 6.88
N PHE A 271 17.79 -19.75 5.64
CA PHE A 271 17.88 -18.81 4.52
C PHE A 271 16.51 -18.41 3.95
N VAL A 272 15.44 -19.10 4.36
CA VAL A 272 14.06 -18.70 4.06
C VAL A 272 13.55 -17.72 5.13
N ASP A 273 13.84 -17.98 6.40
CA ASP A 273 13.37 -17.12 7.50
C ASP A 273 14.24 -15.86 7.67
N HIS A 274 15.54 -15.99 7.39
CA HIS A 274 16.58 -14.97 7.50
C HIS A 274 17.46 -14.97 6.23
N PRO A 275 16.93 -14.50 5.09
CA PRO A 275 17.67 -14.47 3.83
C PRO A 275 19.00 -13.72 3.94
N GLU A 276 19.12 -12.74 4.83
CA GLU A 276 20.36 -11.99 5.12
C GLU A 276 21.53 -12.85 5.62
N TYR A 277 21.27 -14.04 6.19
CA TYR A 277 22.32 -14.91 6.72
C TYR A 277 23.23 -15.48 5.63
N ALA A 278 22.76 -15.60 4.39
CA ALA A 278 23.58 -16.12 3.29
C ALA A 278 24.79 -15.22 3.04
N ASP A 279 24.57 -13.91 2.93
CA ASP A 279 25.64 -12.94 2.75
C ASP A 279 26.55 -12.81 3.98
N LEU A 280 25.98 -12.83 5.19
CA LEU A 280 26.78 -12.79 6.42
C LEU A 280 27.77 -13.95 6.55
N ILE A 281 27.49 -15.11 5.93
CA ILE A 281 28.37 -16.29 5.96
C ILE A 281 29.36 -16.28 4.80
N TRP A 282 28.86 -16.06 3.57
CA TRP A 282 29.62 -16.40 2.36
C TRP A 282 30.03 -15.23 1.49
N ASN A 283 29.55 -14.02 1.73
CA ASN A 283 30.05 -12.85 1.01
C ASN A 283 31.50 -12.57 1.46
N PRO A 284 32.51 -12.66 0.57
CA PRO A 284 33.91 -12.46 0.94
C PRO A 284 34.24 -10.97 1.22
N ASN A 285 33.36 -10.06 0.80
CA ASN A 285 33.42 -8.63 1.10
C ASN A 285 32.03 -8.18 1.59
N PRO A 286 31.58 -8.66 2.77
CA PRO A 286 30.26 -8.31 3.27
C PRO A 286 30.21 -6.80 3.44
N ASP A 287 29.17 -6.18 2.87
CA ASP A 287 28.98 -4.75 3.07
C ASP A 287 28.52 -4.51 4.51
N THR A 288 29.34 -3.77 5.25
CA THR A 288 29.14 -3.50 6.68
C THR A 288 29.09 -2.01 6.97
N GLU A 289 29.24 -1.17 5.94
CA GLU A 289 29.16 0.26 6.07
C GLU A 289 27.69 0.65 5.89
N SER A 290 27.17 1.45 6.84
CA SER A 290 25.78 1.89 6.75
C SER A 290 25.66 3.08 5.80
N PRO A 291 24.54 3.19 5.06
CA PRO A 291 24.29 4.36 4.24
C PRO A 291 24.33 5.66 5.04
N THR A 292 24.70 6.75 4.37
CA THR A 292 24.51 8.09 4.92
C THR A 292 23.02 8.39 5.18
N ALA A 293 22.73 9.23 6.17
CA ALA A 293 21.33 9.63 6.41
C ALA A 293 20.78 10.43 5.21
N PRO A 294 19.53 10.16 4.76
CA PRO A 294 18.87 11.00 3.78
C PRO A 294 18.79 12.46 4.25
N THR A 295 18.85 13.42 3.33
CA THR A 295 18.84 14.85 3.68
C THR A 295 17.74 15.61 2.95
N ASN A 296 17.42 16.82 3.42
CA ASN A 296 16.40 17.69 2.82
C ASN A 296 15.03 17.01 2.68
N LEU A 297 14.62 16.22 3.69
CA LEU A 297 13.26 15.73 3.75
C LEU A 297 12.29 16.92 3.82
N VAL A 298 11.30 16.88 2.94
CA VAL A 298 10.21 17.84 2.83
C VAL A 298 8.89 17.10 2.76
N ALA A 299 7.99 17.42 3.68
CA ALA A 299 6.57 17.13 3.60
C ALA A 299 5.84 18.26 2.87
N SER A 300 4.93 17.95 1.94
CA SER A 300 4.29 18.94 1.08
C SER A 300 2.98 18.43 0.49
N ASN A 301 2.26 19.32 -0.20
CA ASN A 301 1.02 19.02 -0.92
C ASN A 301 -0.01 18.24 -0.06
N PRO A 302 -0.32 18.69 1.17
CA PRO A 302 -1.31 18.00 1.99
C PRO A 302 -2.69 18.03 1.32
N THR A 303 -3.37 16.89 1.33
CA THR A 303 -4.82 16.77 1.08
C THR A 303 -5.53 16.58 2.42
N ASP A 304 -6.82 16.24 2.41
CA ASP A 304 -7.56 15.89 3.63
C ASP A 304 -7.21 14.51 4.19
N ASN A 305 -6.51 13.67 3.42
CA ASN A 305 -6.15 12.32 3.84
C ASN A 305 -4.73 11.87 3.46
N SER A 306 -3.91 12.73 2.85
CA SER A 306 -2.58 12.37 2.38
C SER A 306 -1.57 13.51 2.40
N ILE A 307 -0.28 13.17 2.46
CA ILE A 307 0.85 14.09 2.42
C ILE A 307 1.95 13.51 1.50
N GLN A 308 2.52 14.34 0.63
CA GLN A 308 3.63 13.96 -0.25
C GLN A 308 4.99 14.28 0.39
N LEU A 309 5.91 13.34 0.30
CA LEU A 309 7.28 13.43 0.81
C LEU A 309 8.29 13.44 -0.35
N ASN A 310 9.32 14.28 -0.24
CA ASN A 310 10.48 14.29 -1.13
C ASN A 310 11.76 14.50 -0.31
N TRP A 311 12.86 13.86 -0.70
CA TRP A 311 14.16 14.00 -0.03
C TRP A 311 15.33 13.90 -1.02
N SER A 312 16.53 14.21 -0.55
CA SER A 312 17.78 13.96 -1.27
C SER A 312 18.30 12.57 -0.96
N ALA A 313 18.76 11.86 -2.00
CA ALA A 313 19.27 10.51 -1.88
C ALA A 313 20.40 10.40 -0.85
N ALA A 314 20.41 9.28 -0.14
CA ALA A 314 21.57 8.83 0.61
C ALA A 314 22.62 8.26 -0.37
N SER A 315 23.88 8.29 0.04
CA SER A 315 24.98 7.56 -0.58
C SER A 315 25.47 6.44 0.31
N ASP A 316 26.03 5.43 -0.34
CA ASP A 316 26.62 4.24 0.26
C ASP A 316 27.78 3.73 -0.63
N ASN A 317 28.68 2.89 -0.12
CA ASN A 317 29.81 2.32 -0.85
C ASN A 317 29.40 1.26 -1.89
N VAL A 318 28.32 0.52 -1.66
CA VAL A 318 27.76 -0.44 -2.63
C VAL A 318 26.47 0.11 -3.22
N GLY A 319 25.60 0.70 -2.41
CA GLY A 319 24.40 1.38 -2.89
C GLY A 319 23.23 1.36 -1.91
N VAL A 320 22.29 2.28 -2.12
CA VAL A 320 21.06 2.36 -1.33
C VAL A 320 19.91 1.72 -2.10
N THR A 321 19.23 0.76 -1.50
CA THR A 321 18.14 -0.02 -2.12
C THR A 321 16.76 0.52 -1.77
N SER A 322 16.58 1.04 -0.56
CA SER A 322 15.27 1.53 -0.10
C SER A 322 15.36 2.61 0.97
N TYR A 323 14.21 3.24 1.23
CA TYR A 323 14.01 4.27 2.24
C TYR A 323 12.80 3.94 3.11
N ASP A 324 13.03 3.71 4.40
CA ASP A 324 11.99 3.46 5.40
C ASP A 324 11.40 4.78 5.90
N ILE A 325 10.07 4.90 5.85
CA ILE A 325 9.32 6.13 6.14
C ILE A 325 8.58 5.99 7.46
N TYR A 326 8.90 6.89 8.39
CA TYR A 326 8.32 6.93 9.73
C TYR A 326 7.39 8.12 9.88
N VAL A 327 6.23 7.89 10.51
CA VAL A 327 5.22 8.90 10.86
C VAL A 327 5.07 8.91 12.38
N ASP A 328 5.33 10.06 13.00
CA ASP A 328 5.33 10.25 14.46
C ASP A 328 6.17 9.20 15.21
N GLY A 329 7.24 8.73 14.57
CA GLY A 329 8.18 7.72 15.09
C GLY A 329 7.81 6.27 14.81
N GLY A 330 6.64 5.98 14.25
CA GLY A 330 6.24 4.63 13.80
C GLY A 330 6.58 4.39 12.33
N LEU A 331 7.18 3.25 11.99
CA LEU A 331 7.40 2.83 10.60
C LEU A 331 6.06 2.54 9.92
N ILE A 332 5.79 3.16 8.77
CA ILE A 332 4.53 2.96 8.04
C ILE A 332 4.75 2.24 6.71
N THR A 333 5.77 2.61 5.96
CA THR A 333 6.03 2.06 4.62
C THR A 333 7.49 2.28 4.22
N ASN A 334 7.89 1.77 3.06
CA ASN A 334 9.17 2.06 2.42
C ASN A 334 8.98 2.60 0.98
N SER A 335 10.04 3.14 0.41
CA SER A 335 10.11 3.59 -0.99
C SER A 335 11.48 3.27 -1.60
N VAL A 336 11.49 2.82 -2.85
CA VAL A 336 12.73 2.63 -3.65
C VAL A 336 13.13 3.89 -4.44
N SER A 337 12.37 4.98 -4.29
CA SER A 337 12.63 6.27 -4.91
C SER A 337 12.83 7.35 -3.84
N THR A 338 13.32 8.53 -4.20
CA THR A 338 13.50 9.66 -3.28
C THR A 338 12.23 10.48 -3.06
N SER A 339 11.08 9.85 -3.22
CA SER A 339 9.75 10.43 -3.03
C SER A 339 8.74 9.37 -2.60
N ALA A 340 7.68 9.80 -1.91
CA ALA A 340 6.56 8.94 -1.51
C ALA A 340 5.30 9.76 -1.24
N THR A 341 4.15 9.09 -1.19
CA THR A 341 2.90 9.66 -0.68
C THR A 341 2.44 8.82 0.50
N VAL A 342 2.13 9.46 1.63
CA VAL A 342 1.55 8.81 2.80
C VAL A 342 0.05 9.11 2.81
N ASP A 343 -0.76 8.08 2.60
CA ASP A 343 -2.23 8.15 2.57
C ASP A 343 -2.87 7.67 3.88
N GLY A 344 -4.19 7.76 3.98
CA GLY A 344 -4.96 7.24 5.13
C GLY A 344 -4.84 8.09 6.40
N LEU A 345 -4.42 9.34 6.26
CA LEU A 345 -4.25 10.29 7.35
C LEU A 345 -5.60 10.91 7.76
N ASN A 346 -5.71 11.30 9.03
CA ASN A 346 -6.90 12.02 9.50
C ASN A 346 -6.83 13.48 9.06
N LEU A 347 -7.98 14.07 8.73
CA LEU A 347 -8.10 15.49 8.37
C LEU A 347 -7.68 16.43 9.53
N SER A 348 -7.22 17.64 9.20
CA SER A 348 -6.79 18.67 10.17
C SER A 348 -5.83 18.16 11.27
N THR A 349 -4.99 17.19 10.93
CA THR A 349 -4.07 16.54 11.87
C THR A 349 -2.63 16.77 11.41
N THR A 350 -1.78 17.22 12.32
CA THR A 350 -0.35 17.41 12.06
C THR A 350 0.37 16.08 12.23
N TYR A 351 1.18 15.72 11.23
CA TYR A 351 2.03 14.54 11.23
C TYR A 351 3.48 14.96 11.02
N CYS A 352 4.41 14.31 11.71
CA CYS A 352 5.84 14.53 11.56
C CYS A 352 6.54 13.31 10.95
N PHE A 353 7.38 13.56 9.95
CA PHE A 353 8.01 12.53 9.13
C PHE A 353 9.52 12.49 9.33
N THR A 354 10.09 11.29 9.33
CA THR A 354 11.54 11.04 9.28
C THR A 354 11.80 9.82 8.40
N ILE A 355 12.98 9.76 7.77
CA ILE A 355 13.33 8.68 6.83
C ILE A 355 14.70 8.08 7.19
N LYS A 356 14.84 6.76 7.04
CA LYS A 356 16.13 6.06 7.00
C LYS A 356 16.39 5.48 5.62
N ALA A 357 17.64 5.40 5.20
CA ALA A 357 18.07 4.63 4.04
C ALA A 357 18.50 3.22 4.47
N LYS A 358 18.30 2.25 3.58
CA LYS A 358 18.78 0.86 3.68
C LYS A 358 19.58 0.50 2.43
N ASP A 359 20.69 -0.19 2.62
CA ASP A 359 21.42 -0.83 1.53
C ASP A 359 20.93 -2.25 1.27
N ASP A 360 21.62 -2.94 0.37
CA ASP A 360 21.31 -4.32 -0.02
C ASP A 360 21.71 -5.35 1.06
N ALA A 361 22.73 -5.02 1.87
CA ALA A 361 23.18 -5.85 2.98
C ALA A 361 22.33 -5.70 4.26
N GLY A 362 21.34 -4.80 4.24
CA GLY A 362 20.44 -4.53 5.36
C GLY A 362 20.97 -3.53 6.40
N ASN A 363 22.10 -2.84 6.14
CA ASN A 363 22.57 -1.79 7.03
C ASN A 363 21.64 -0.56 6.94
N GLU A 364 21.36 0.05 8.10
CA GLU A 364 20.47 1.21 8.20
C GLU A 364 21.22 2.50 8.48
N SER A 365 20.82 3.58 7.81
CA SER A 365 21.33 4.93 8.12
C SER A 365 20.79 5.47 9.45
N GLY A 366 21.35 6.61 9.89
CA GLY A 366 20.67 7.52 10.81
C GLY A 366 19.40 8.14 10.19
N PHE A 367 18.53 8.73 11.02
CA PHE A 367 17.35 9.45 10.52
C PHE A 367 17.74 10.71 9.74
N SER A 368 16.91 11.02 8.74
CA SER A 368 16.89 12.33 8.08
C SER A 368 16.55 13.47 9.06
N ASN A 369 16.55 14.71 8.56
CA ASN A 369 15.83 15.77 9.27
C ASN A 369 14.34 15.39 9.42
N GLN A 370 13.72 15.86 10.49
CA GLN A 370 12.27 15.79 10.66
C GLN A 370 11.62 16.93 9.89
N ASP A 371 10.51 16.65 9.22
CA ASP A 371 9.62 17.69 8.68
C ASP A 371 8.16 17.34 9.00
N CYS A 372 7.36 18.34 9.33
CA CYS A 372 5.96 18.14 9.74
C CYS A 372 5.02 18.91 8.84
N GLU A 373 3.88 18.31 8.51
CA GLU A 373 2.84 18.94 7.69
C GLU A 373 1.45 18.58 8.22
N THR A 374 0.47 19.44 7.97
CA THR A 374 -0.90 19.27 8.46
C THR A 374 -1.84 18.97 7.30
N THR A 375 -2.62 17.89 7.42
CA THR A 375 -3.68 17.56 6.45
C THR A 375 -4.75 18.65 6.42
N THR A 376 -5.34 18.87 5.25
CA THR A 376 -6.39 19.86 5.05
C THR A 376 -7.73 19.37 5.62
N ASN A 377 -8.76 20.20 5.54
CA ASN A 377 -10.14 19.86 5.90
C ASN A 377 -11.06 19.75 4.66
N ASN A 378 -10.48 19.71 3.45
CA ASN A 378 -11.18 19.71 2.16
C ASN A 378 -12.25 20.80 1.95
N GLY A 379 -12.25 21.88 2.74
CA GLY A 379 -13.31 22.90 2.70
C GLY A 379 -14.72 22.34 2.95
N SER A 380 -14.85 21.17 3.58
CA SER A 380 -16.16 20.62 3.98
C SER A 380 -16.61 21.32 5.26
N GLY A 381 -17.66 22.13 5.11
CA GLY A 381 -17.98 23.25 6.00
C GLY A 381 -18.42 22.85 7.40
N ALA A 382 -17.81 23.49 8.40
CA ALA A 382 -18.56 23.82 9.60
C ALA A 382 -19.73 24.74 9.21
N ASP A 383 -20.89 24.54 9.85
CA ASP A 383 -22.02 25.47 9.69
C ASP A 383 -21.64 26.83 10.29
N CYS A 384 -21.74 27.87 9.48
CA CYS A 384 -21.55 29.24 9.93
C CYS A 384 -22.82 29.79 10.61
N ALA A 385 -23.97 29.27 10.21
CA ALA A 385 -25.23 29.57 10.87
C ALA A 385 -26.18 28.37 10.84
N SER A 386 -26.97 28.26 11.90
CA SER A 386 -28.08 27.33 12.01
C SER A 386 -29.23 28.02 12.76
N GLU A 387 -30.46 27.87 12.28
CA GLU A 387 -31.66 28.37 12.93
C GLU A 387 -32.77 27.33 12.83
N ASP A 388 -33.17 26.79 13.99
CA ASP A 388 -34.23 25.80 14.17
C ASP A 388 -35.57 26.44 14.60
N PHE A 389 -35.61 27.78 14.72
CA PHE A 389 -36.78 28.57 15.08
C PHE A 389 -37.43 28.20 16.43
N ALA A 390 -36.79 27.35 17.24
CA ALA A 390 -37.33 26.85 18.49
C ALA A 390 -37.53 27.96 19.54
N ASN A 391 -36.69 29.00 19.47
CA ASN A 391 -36.65 30.12 20.43
C ASN A 391 -37.60 31.28 20.09
N ILE A 392 -38.47 31.15 19.09
CA ILE A 392 -39.45 32.18 18.74
C ILE A 392 -40.41 32.45 19.93
N PRO A 393 -40.52 33.70 20.42
CA PRO A 393 -41.45 34.05 21.49
C PRO A 393 -42.90 33.95 21.03
N ASN A 394 -43.78 33.49 21.93
CA ASN A 394 -45.21 33.33 21.66
C ASN A 394 -45.48 32.46 20.42
N SER A 395 -44.99 31.21 20.41
CA SER A 395 -45.12 30.23 19.31
C SER A 395 -46.57 29.74 19.03
N ASN A 396 -47.57 30.56 19.33
CA ASN A 396 -49.00 30.31 19.12
C ASN A 396 -49.76 31.60 18.78
N ASN A 397 -49.15 32.55 18.05
CA ASN A 397 -49.82 33.76 17.60
C ASN A 397 -50.09 33.74 16.09
N SER A 398 -51.37 33.64 15.75
CA SER A 398 -51.91 33.55 14.39
C SER A 398 -52.01 34.89 13.63
N SER A 399 -51.61 35.99 14.27
CA SER A 399 -51.56 37.32 13.65
C SER A 399 -50.26 37.51 12.87
N TYR A 400 -50.36 38.10 11.68
CA TYR A 400 -49.19 38.54 10.90
C TYR A 400 -48.69 39.86 11.45
N LEU A 401 -47.48 39.82 12.02
CA LEU A 401 -46.82 40.95 12.65
C LEU A 401 -45.33 40.86 12.35
N ASP A 402 -44.61 41.96 12.55
CA ASP A 402 -43.15 41.90 12.59
C ASP A 402 -42.70 41.13 13.83
N ARG A 403 -41.83 40.15 13.62
CA ARG A 403 -41.30 39.25 14.64
C ARG A 403 -39.80 39.42 14.74
N THR A 404 -39.32 39.46 15.97
CA THR A 404 -37.89 39.48 16.28
C THR A 404 -37.63 38.48 17.40
N TRP A 405 -36.59 37.67 17.27
CA TRP A 405 -36.20 36.71 18.30
C TRP A 405 -34.68 36.53 18.35
N SER A 406 -34.19 36.00 19.48
CA SER A 406 -32.79 35.61 19.63
C SER A 406 -32.66 34.15 19.22
N GLY A 407 -32.01 33.91 18.09
CA GLY A 407 -31.68 32.61 17.55
C GLY A 407 -30.22 32.22 17.80
N SER A 408 -29.78 31.09 17.26
CA SER A 408 -28.45 30.50 17.57
C SER A 408 -27.27 31.39 17.17
N ASN A 409 -27.47 32.32 16.21
CA ASN A 409 -26.43 33.18 15.68
C ASN A 409 -26.72 34.69 15.81
N GLY A 410 -27.68 35.07 16.68
CA GLY A 410 -28.01 36.46 16.96
C GLY A 410 -29.48 36.78 16.78
N VAL A 411 -29.79 38.03 16.43
CA VAL A 411 -31.17 38.52 16.35
C VAL A 411 -31.73 38.33 14.95
N TRP A 412 -32.72 37.45 14.83
CA TRP A 412 -33.46 37.19 13.60
C TRP A 412 -34.71 38.05 13.52
N ASN A 413 -35.13 38.37 12.30
CA ASN A 413 -36.31 39.20 12.05
C ASN A 413 -37.17 38.59 10.94
N ALA A 414 -38.48 38.65 11.10
CA ALA A 414 -39.43 38.32 10.03
C ALA A 414 -40.54 39.36 9.96
N THR A 415 -40.95 39.76 8.76
CA THR A 415 -42.05 40.71 8.54
C THR A 415 -43.30 39.99 8.08
N GLU A 416 -44.48 40.54 8.39
CA GLU A 416 -45.77 39.93 8.04
C GLU A 416 -45.83 38.43 8.39
N ALA A 417 -45.38 38.08 9.60
CA ALA A 417 -45.16 36.70 9.99
C ALA A 417 -46.01 36.26 11.20
N ARG A 418 -46.40 34.99 11.17
CA ARG A 418 -47.09 34.28 12.26
C ARG A 418 -46.22 33.14 12.79
N THR A 419 -46.51 32.69 14.00
CA THR A 419 -45.61 31.83 14.80
C THR A 419 -46.29 30.58 15.34
N ASP A 420 -47.51 30.28 14.91
CA ASP A 420 -48.37 29.18 15.38
C ASP A 420 -48.40 27.99 14.42
N GLN A 421 -47.38 27.82 13.59
CA GLN A 421 -47.26 26.73 12.63
C GLN A 421 -46.03 25.88 12.96
N VAL A 422 -46.02 24.65 12.47
CA VAL A 422 -44.99 23.66 12.79
C VAL A 422 -44.53 22.93 11.54
N ILE A 423 -43.24 22.59 11.47
CA ILE A 423 -42.68 21.59 10.55
C ILE A 423 -42.00 20.51 11.39
N ASN A 424 -40.79 20.76 11.91
CA ASN A 424 -40.03 19.87 12.81
C ASN A 424 -39.89 20.45 14.23
N GLY A 425 -40.85 21.28 14.62
CA GLY A 425 -40.77 22.14 15.79
C GLY A 425 -41.60 23.38 15.56
N ASN A 426 -41.24 24.49 16.20
CA ASN A 426 -41.82 25.79 15.88
C ASN A 426 -41.31 26.24 14.51
N ALA A 427 -42.18 26.70 13.62
CA ALA A 427 -41.78 27.28 12.33
C ALA A 427 -42.20 28.76 12.24
N ILE A 428 -41.38 29.58 11.58
CA ILE A 428 -41.80 30.95 11.22
C ILE A 428 -42.58 30.90 9.91
N THR A 429 -43.78 31.49 9.86
CA THR A 429 -44.61 31.49 8.65
C THR A 429 -44.80 32.91 8.14
N ILE A 430 -44.25 33.20 6.96
CA ILE A 430 -44.37 34.51 6.29
C ILE A 430 -45.62 34.56 5.39
N ASP A 431 -46.27 35.72 5.31
CA ASP A 431 -47.42 35.97 4.43
C ASP A 431 -46.99 36.60 3.11
N CYS A 432 -47.12 35.84 2.02
CA CYS A 432 -46.77 36.27 0.66
C CYS A 432 -48.03 36.50 -0.19
N ARG A 433 -49.19 36.77 0.43
CA ARG A 433 -50.46 36.92 -0.30
C ARG A 433 -50.75 38.34 -0.80
N ASN A 434 -50.15 39.36 -0.20
CA ASN A 434 -50.52 40.77 -0.35
C ASN A 434 -49.32 41.63 -0.75
N ALA A 435 -49.56 42.88 -1.17
CA ALA A 435 -48.50 43.80 -1.64
C ALA A 435 -47.35 44.08 -0.65
N THR A 436 -47.52 43.79 0.65
CA THR A 436 -46.50 43.97 1.70
C THR A 436 -45.68 42.71 2.02
N ASN A 437 -45.75 41.65 1.19
CA ASN A 437 -44.97 40.40 1.21
C ASN A 437 -43.97 40.23 2.37
N GLY A 438 -44.24 39.25 3.23
CA GLY A 438 -43.39 38.90 4.37
C GLY A 438 -41.99 38.43 3.95
N THR A 439 -41.04 38.65 4.85
CA THR A 439 -39.63 38.33 4.66
C THR A 439 -39.07 37.65 5.91
N LEU A 440 -38.02 36.84 5.74
CA LEU A 440 -37.17 36.34 6.82
C LEU A 440 -35.78 36.91 6.63
N SER A 441 -35.18 37.49 7.68
CA SER A 441 -33.85 38.09 7.65
C SER A 441 -33.00 37.56 8.79
N SER A 442 -31.79 37.11 8.46
CA SER A 442 -30.78 36.71 9.44
C SER A 442 -30.09 37.94 10.07
N PRO A 443 -29.43 37.78 11.22
CA PRO A 443 -28.39 38.71 11.64
C PRO A 443 -27.21 38.69 10.64
N THR A 444 -26.32 39.67 10.75
CA THR A 444 -25.04 39.63 10.04
C THR A 444 -24.10 38.64 10.73
N ILE A 445 -23.67 37.62 10.01
CA ILE A 445 -22.85 36.51 10.51
C ILE A 445 -21.52 36.51 9.77
N SER A 446 -20.42 36.47 10.51
CA SER A 446 -19.07 36.35 9.94
C SER A 446 -18.81 34.91 9.51
N GLY A 447 -18.09 34.72 8.42
CA GLY A 447 -17.59 33.40 8.04
C GLY A 447 -17.90 32.96 6.61
N GLY A 448 -18.54 33.84 5.84
CA GLY A 448 -19.04 33.57 4.50
C GLY A 448 -20.21 32.60 4.46
N ILE A 449 -20.63 32.29 3.25
CA ILE A 449 -21.68 31.31 2.93
C ILE A 449 -21.29 30.48 1.70
N GLY A 450 -21.25 29.16 1.87
CA GLY A 450 -20.96 28.20 0.81
C GLY A 450 -22.25 27.66 0.20
N ASP A 451 -22.96 26.85 0.97
CA ASP A 451 -24.23 26.22 0.61
C ASP A 451 -25.29 26.58 1.67
N LEU A 452 -26.51 26.93 1.24
CA LEU A 452 -27.64 27.22 2.14
C LEU A 452 -28.70 26.14 2.01
N THR A 453 -29.12 25.56 3.14
CA THR A 453 -30.20 24.58 3.21
C THR A 453 -31.37 25.13 4.01
N LEU A 454 -32.59 24.90 3.56
CA LEU A 454 -33.80 25.34 4.24
C LEU A 454 -34.96 24.35 4.03
N THR A 455 -35.74 24.14 5.08
CA THR A 455 -37.00 23.39 5.00
C THR A 455 -38.19 24.34 4.88
N THR A 456 -39.09 24.06 3.93
CA THR A 456 -40.28 24.86 3.67
C THR A 456 -41.55 24.02 3.58
N GLN A 457 -42.69 24.63 3.89
CA GLN A 457 -44.00 24.05 3.60
C GLN A 457 -45.06 25.14 3.43
N ARG A 458 -45.91 25.03 2.41
CA ARG A 458 -47.16 25.79 2.33
C ARG A 458 -48.20 25.15 3.26
N VAL A 459 -48.44 25.80 4.39
CA VAL A 459 -49.33 25.31 5.47
C VAL A 459 -50.81 25.73 5.30
N PHE A 460 -51.15 26.47 4.24
CA PHE A 460 -52.52 26.87 3.92
C PHE A 460 -52.87 26.68 2.43
N THR A 461 -54.13 26.87 2.07
CA THR A 461 -54.55 26.92 0.66
C THR A 461 -53.84 28.06 -0.08
N GLY A 462 -53.37 27.76 -1.29
CA GLY A 462 -52.56 28.63 -2.15
C GLY A 462 -51.91 27.83 -3.29
N THR A 463 -51.01 28.47 -4.04
CA THR A 463 -50.26 27.83 -5.15
C THR A 463 -48.86 27.43 -4.73
N ASP A 464 -48.30 26.36 -5.31
CA ASP A 464 -46.90 25.96 -5.10
C ASP A 464 -45.99 26.99 -5.81
N GLY A 465 -44.74 27.15 -5.36
CA GLY A 465 -43.86 28.19 -5.89
C GLY A 465 -42.46 28.14 -5.30
N THR A 466 -41.77 29.28 -5.38
CA THR A 466 -40.40 29.44 -4.88
C THR A 466 -40.23 30.75 -4.12
N LEU A 467 -39.35 30.75 -3.13
CA LEU A 467 -38.85 31.93 -2.43
C LEU A 467 -37.48 32.32 -2.98
N ASP A 468 -37.23 33.62 -3.15
CA ASP A 468 -35.92 34.13 -3.49
C ASP A 468 -35.04 34.22 -2.25
N VAL A 469 -33.79 33.77 -2.41
CA VAL A 469 -32.75 33.89 -1.38
C VAL A 469 -31.76 34.96 -1.81
N PHE A 470 -31.61 35.98 -0.96
CA PHE A 470 -30.67 37.07 -1.13
C PHE A 470 -29.55 36.96 -0.10
N VAL A 471 -28.30 37.15 -0.53
CA VAL A 471 -27.12 37.28 0.32
C VAL A 471 -26.53 38.66 0.12
N ASN A 472 -26.46 39.46 1.18
CA ASN A 472 -25.96 40.84 1.15
C ASN A 472 -26.66 41.70 0.08
N GLY A 473 -27.94 41.44 -0.17
CA GLY A 473 -28.76 42.16 -1.16
C GLY A 473 -28.69 41.63 -2.59
N ASN A 474 -27.85 40.63 -2.90
CA ASN A 474 -27.81 39.98 -4.21
C ASN A 474 -28.59 38.66 -4.18
N GLN A 475 -29.43 38.40 -5.18
CA GLN A 475 -30.13 37.12 -5.28
C GLN A 475 -29.14 36.01 -5.66
N VAL A 476 -29.11 34.92 -4.89
CA VAL A 476 -28.17 33.80 -5.06
C VAL A 476 -28.85 32.51 -5.52
N GLY A 477 -30.18 32.43 -5.42
CA GLY A 477 -30.95 31.28 -5.85
C GLY A 477 -32.39 31.36 -5.34
N THR A 478 -33.10 30.25 -5.50
CA THR A 478 -34.48 30.10 -5.07
C THR A 478 -34.67 28.78 -4.33
N ILE A 479 -35.53 28.76 -3.32
CA ILE A 479 -35.95 27.55 -2.60
C ILE A 479 -37.43 27.28 -2.90
N GLY A 480 -37.75 26.07 -3.34
CA GLY A 480 -39.10 25.60 -3.59
C GLY A 480 -39.94 25.48 -2.31
N TYR A 481 -41.27 25.57 -2.48
CA TYR A 481 -42.24 25.20 -1.46
C TYR A 481 -43.49 24.56 -2.10
N SER A 482 -44.10 23.61 -1.40
CA SER A 482 -45.36 22.97 -1.81
C SER A 482 -46.28 22.68 -0.62
N ASN A 483 -47.44 22.04 -0.84
CA ASN A 483 -48.28 21.56 0.29
C ASN A 483 -47.64 20.43 1.12
N THR A 484 -46.56 19.82 0.63
CA THR A 484 -45.72 18.89 1.38
C THR A 484 -44.45 19.57 1.84
N GLN A 485 -43.91 19.16 2.99
CA GLN A 485 -42.60 19.60 3.48
C GLN A 485 -41.50 19.26 2.47
N GLN A 486 -40.59 20.21 2.23
CA GLN A 486 -39.45 20.05 1.32
C GLN A 486 -38.21 20.64 1.99
N THR A 487 -37.06 19.98 1.83
CA THR A 487 -35.76 20.52 2.25
C THR A 487 -34.91 20.64 1.01
N GLU A 488 -34.46 21.85 0.70
CA GLU A 488 -33.66 22.15 -0.49
C GLU A 488 -32.36 22.86 -0.11
N THR A 489 -31.33 22.63 -0.93
CA THR A 489 -30.01 23.24 -0.77
C THR A 489 -29.67 24.07 -2.01
N ILE A 490 -29.34 25.35 -1.82
CA ILE A 490 -28.67 26.19 -2.82
C ILE A 490 -27.17 26.02 -2.60
N SER A 491 -26.53 25.24 -3.46
CA SER A 491 -25.08 25.03 -3.41
C SER A 491 -24.30 26.07 -4.22
N GLY A 492 -23.05 26.29 -3.85
CA GLY A 492 -22.11 27.08 -4.65
C GLY A 492 -22.33 28.58 -4.60
N ILE A 493 -22.93 29.10 -3.52
CA ILE A 493 -23.10 30.54 -3.28
C ILE A 493 -21.73 31.21 -3.17
N ASN A 494 -20.81 30.61 -2.40
CA ASN A 494 -19.39 30.98 -2.29
C ASN A 494 -19.15 32.49 -2.07
N ILE A 495 -19.92 33.13 -1.19
CA ILE A 495 -19.71 34.53 -0.81
C ILE A 495 -18.90 34.59 0.48
N GLU A 496 -17.83 35.36 0.49
CA GLU A 496 -16.91 35.49 1.63
C GLU A 496 -17.31 36.64 2.58
N GLY A 497 -16.73 36.62 3.79
CA GLY A 497 -16.83 37.72 4.74
C GLY A 497 -18.12 37.71 5.58
N ASN A 498 -18.60 38.90 5.95
CA ASN A 498 -19.83 39.04 6.74
C ASN A 498 -21.05 38.90 5.81
N VAL A 499 -21.98 38.02 6.18
CA VAL A 499 -23.15 37.63 5.39
C VAL A 499 -24.43 37.93 6.14
N GLN A 500 -25.39 38.54 5.46
CA GLN A 500 -26.79 38.58 5.85
C GLN A 500 -27.64 37.89 4.77
N VAL A 501 -28.46 36.94 5.19
CA VAL A 501 -29.43 36.23 4.35
C VAL A 501 -30.81 36.87 4.50
N VAL A 502 -31.48 37.13 3.38
CA VAL A 502 -32.88 37.57 3.33
C VAL A 502 -33.66 36.66 2.39
N ILE A 503 -34.73 36.08 2.89
CA ILE A 503 -35.64 35.20 2.14
C ILE A 503 -36.97 35.91 1.97
N LYS A 504 -37.46 36.00 0.74
CA LYS A 504 -38.71 36.69 0.43
C LYS A 504 -39.39 36.13 -0.81
N ASP A 505 -40.63 36.50 -1.01
CA ASP A 505 -41.42 36.07 -2.17
C ASP A 505 -40.85 36.56 -3.50
N ASN A 506 -40.96 35.70 -4.53
CA ASN A 506 -40.62 35.97 -5.94
C ASN A 506 -41.87 36.25 -6.79
N ASN A 507 -42.97 36.69 -6.18
CA ASN A 507 -44.29 36.82 -6.83
C ASN A 507 -44.75 35.52 -7.53
N SER A 508 -44.29 34.37 -7.07
CA SER A 508 -44.57 33.06 -7.70
C SER A 508 -45.98 32.55 -7.34
N GLY A 509 -46.64 33.18 -6.36
CA GLY A 509 -48.02 32.88 -5.97
C GLY A 509 -48.49 33.65 -4.73
N SER A 510 -49.79 33.53 -4.42
CA SER A 510 -50.37 34.05 -3.17
C SER A 510 -50.35 32.93 -2.13
N ALA A 511 -49.29 32.84 -1.32
CA ALA A 511 -49.07 31.73 -0.39
C ALA A 511 -48.64 32.19 1.02
N ARG A 512 -48.76 31.28 1.98
CA ARG A 512 -48.26 31.43 3.35
C ARG A 512 -47.36 30.24 3.63
N ILE A 513 -46.10 30.52 3.92
CA ILE A 513 -45.02 29.54 3.80
C ILE A 513 -44.32 29.46 5.15
N ALA A 514 -44.40 28.29 5.77
CA ALA A 514 -43.64 27.95 6.96
C ALA A 514 -42.20 27.65 6.55
N LEU A 515 -41.25 28.16 7.34
CA LEU A 515 -39.81 28.02 7.17
C LEU A 515 -39.25 27.42 8.46
N ASP A 516 -38.43 26.39 8.33
CA ASP A 516 -37.82 25.67 9.45
C ASP A 516 -36.44 25.11 9.07
N ASP A 517 -35.62 24.74 10.06
CA ASP A 517 -34.31 24.10 9.89
C ASP A 517 -33.38 24.79 8.86
N LEU A 518 -33.12 26.08 9.04
CA LEU A 518 -32.23 26.84 8.15
C LEU A 518 -30.77 26.62 8.56
N THR A 519 -29.90 26.21 7.63
CA THR A 519 -28.45 26.09 7.86
C THR A 519 -27.65 26.65 6.69
N TRP A 520 -26.43 27.12 6.93
CA TRP A 520 -25.47 27.31 5.86
C TRP A 520 -24.02 27.06 6.25
N THR A 521 -23.26 26.51 5.31
CA THR A 521 -21.84 26.22 5.48
C THR A 521 -21.01 27.49 5.39
N CYS A 522 -19.94 27.57 6.18
CA CYS A 522 -18.97 28.66 6.07
C CYS A 522 -18.30 28.70 4.69
N ASN A 523 -17.95 29.91 4.23
CA ASN A 523 -17.07 30.14 3.10
C ASN A 523 -16.04 31.22 3.47
N ASN A 524 -15.10 30.83 4.34
CA ASN A 524 -13.95 31.66 4.69
C ASN A 524 -12.78 31.36 3.76
N ALA A 525 -12.16 32.41 3.23
CA ALA A 525 -10.89 32.33 2.51
C ALA A 525 -9.74 31.94 3.44
N LEU A 526 -9.67 30.66 3.84
CA LEU A 526 -8.45 29.98 4.26
C LEU A 526 -8.37 28.53 3.72
N GLY A 527 -9.22 28.18 2.76
CA GLY A 527 -9.01 27.02 1.90
C GLY A 527 -9.26 27.47 0.46
N VAL A 528 -8.23 27.50 -0.38
CA VAL A 528 -8.50 27.35 -1.81
C VAL A 528 -9.14 25.99 -1.91
N LYS A 529 -10.42 25.92 -2.25
CA LYS A 529 -11.05 24.66 -2.64
C LYS A 529 -10.17 24.12 -3.77
N GLU A 530 -9.34 23.11 -3.48
CA GLU A 530 -8.53 22.41 -4.49
C GLU A 530 -9.48 21.62 -5.37
N ASN A 531 -10.25 22.33 -6.18
CA ASN A 531 -10.91 21.71 -7.30
C ASN A 531 -9.81 21.43 -8.31
N THR A 532 -9.51 20.14 -8.47
CA THR A 532 -8.77 19.54 -9.59
C THR A 532 -7.24 19.51 -9.48
N GLU A 533 -6.70 18.73 -8.52
CA GLU A 533 -5.42 18.02 -8.72
C GLU A 533 -5.37 17.30 -10.09
N ASP A 534 -6.55 16.91 -10.58
CA ASP A 534 -6.71 16.11 -11.78
C ASP A 534 -6.56 16.89 -13.11
N MET A 535 -6.05 18.13 -13.10
CA MET A 535 -5.88 18.95 -14.32
C MET A 535 -4.43 19.27 -14.69
N PHE A 536 -3.50 19.19 -13.74
CA PHE A 536 -2.09 19.45 -13.97
C PHE A 536 -1.22 18.70 -12.96
N SER A 537 0.02 18.42 -13.32
CA SER A 537 1.05 17.93 -12.39
C SER A 537 2.26 18.85 -12.41
N ILE A 538 2.92 18.97 -11.25
CA ILE A 538 4.00 19.94 -11.02
C ILE A 538 5.19 19.21 -10.41
N TYR A 539 6.33 19.18 -11.11
CA TYR A 539 7.54 18.52 -10.61
C TYR A 539 8.81 19.08 -11.27
N PRO A 540 9.97 19.02 -10.60
CA PRO A 540 10.13 18.65 -9.19
C PRO A 540 9.78 19.81 -8.24
N ASN A 541 9.38 19.48 -7.01
CA ASN A 541 9.26 20.39 -5.88
C ASN A 541 9.84 19.68 -4.64
N PRO A 542 11.03 20.06 -4.12
CA PRO A 542 11.77 21.29 -4.39
C PRO A 542 12.36 21.42 -5.80
N VAL A 543 12.33 22.63 -6.36
CA VAL A 543 12.92 22.94 -7.66
C VAL A 543 14.36 23.44 -7.49
N ILE A 544 15.29 22.93 -8.31
CA ILE A 544 16.67 23.41 -8.38
C ILE A 544 16.83 24.41 -9.53
N SER A 545 16.51 24.01 -10.76
CA SER A 545 16.71 24.86 -11.94
C SER A 545 15.42 25.14 -12.69
N ASP A 546 14.63 24.12 -12.95
CA ASP A 546 13.49 24.17 -13.84
C ASP A 546 12.34 23.36 -13.23
N ILE A 547 11.12 23.89 -13.34
CA ILE A 547 9.90 23.21 -12.91
C ILE A 547 9.04 22.88 -14.13
N THR A 548 8.58 21.65 -14.21
CA THR A 548 7.65 21.18 -15.23
C THR A 548 6.23 21.36 -14.73
N ILE A 549 5.41 22.03 -15.53
CA ILE A 549 3.96 22.08 -15.36
C ILE A 549 3.35 21.31 -16.52
N GLN A 550 2.86 20.11 -16.22
CA GLN A 550 2.18 19.26 -17.18
C GLN A 550 0.68 19.53 -17.10
N LEU A 551 0.06 19.87 -18.24
CA LEU A 551 -1.38 20.09 -18.32
C LEU A 551 -2.07 18.84 -18.87
N LYS A 552 -3.19 18.44 -18.26
CA LYS A 552 -4.05 17.37 -18.79
C LYS A 552 -4.86 17.83 -20.00
N TYR A 553 -5.26 19.11 -20.01
CA TYR A 553 -6.03 19.73 -21.09
C TYR A 553 -5.29 20.96 -21.66
N LYS A 554 -5.37 21.16 -22.97
CA LYS A 554 -4.63 22.20 -23.71
C LYS A 554 -5.27 23.60 -23.69
N ASP A 555 -6.12 23.89 -22.71
CA ASP A 555 -6.76 25.19 -22.59
C ASP A 555 -5.78 26.26 -22.07
N SER A 556 -6.09 27.53 -22.36
CA SER A 556 -5.28 28.66 -21.93
C SER A 556 -5.19 28.73 -20.40
N THR A 557 -3.98 28.60 -19.88
CA THR A 557 -3.67 28.49 -18.45
C THR A 557 -2.71 29.59 -18.04
N THR A 558 -3.05 30.32 -16.99
CA THR A 558 -2.18 31.33 -16.37
C THR A 558 -1.38 30.68 -15.25
N VAL A 559 -0.07 30.91 -15.27
CA VAL A 559 0.86 30.49 -14.22
C VAL A 559 1.50 31.72 -13.60
N GLU A 560 1.44 31.82 -12.28
CA GLU A 560 1.99 32.92 -11.50
C GLU A 560 2.83 32.39 -10.35
N VAL A 561 4.02 32.94 -10.14
CA VAL A 561 4.84 32.64 -8.95
C VAL A 561 4.95 33.91 -8.12
N PHE A 562 4.64 33.82 -6.83
CA PHE A 562 4.73 34.90 -5.87
C PHE A 562 5.81 34.59 -4.83
N ASP A 563 6.48 35.60 -4.29
CA ASP A 563 7.26 35.43 -3.06
C ASP A 563 6.34 35.30 -1.83
N ILE A 564 6.91 34.98 -0.66
CA ILE A 564 6.15 34.85 0.59
C ILE A 564 5.42 36.13 1.03
N LEU A 565 5.79 37.29 0.48
CA LEU A 565 5.15 38.56 0.78
C LEU A 565 4.00 38.87 -0.21
N GLY A 566 3.70 37.93 -1.12
CA GLY A 566 2.65 38.08 -2.13
C GLY A 566 3.07 38.91 -3.35
N LYS A 567 4.35 39.27 -3.50
CA LYS A 567 4.82 39.96 -4.71
C LYS A 567 4.96 38.96 -5.84
N ARG A 568 4.27 39.20 -6.95
CA ARG A 568 4.39 38.39 -8.16
C ARG A 568 5.77 38.53 -8.80
N ILE A 569 6.47 37.40 -8.96
CA ILE A 569 7.82 37.29 -9.50
C ILE A 569 7.80 36.76 -10.94
N ILE A 570 6.98 35.74 -11.21
CA ILE A 570 6.83 35.13 -12.54
C ILE A 570 5.36 35.18 -12.95
N PHE A 571 5.12 35.44 -14.23
CA PHE A 571 3.79 35.39 -14.86
C PHE A 571 3.95 34.82 -16.27
N LYS A 572 3.23 33.75 -16.61
CA LYS A 572 3.27 33.12 -17.92
C LYS A 572 1.90 32.57 -18.30
N ASN A 573 1.55 32.64 -19.58
CA ASN A 573 0.41 31.90 -20.13
C ASN A 573 0.93 30.68 -20.90
N ILE A 574 0.31 29.52 -20.67
CA ILE A 574 0.67 28.23 -21.27
C ILE A 574 -0.61 27.52 -21.75
N ASN A 575 -0.49 26.66 -22.75
CA ASN A 575 -1.58 25.84 -23.28
C ASN A 575 -1.13 24.39 -23.57
N GLU A 576 0.09 24.05 -23.14
CA GLU A 576 0.67 22.73 -23.22
C GLU A 576 1.68 22.56 -22.07
N THR A 577 2.14 21.33 -21.85
CA THR A 577 3.19 21.03 -20.87
C THR A 577 4.37 21.96 -21.07
N THR A 578 4.71 22.72 -20.04
CA THR A 578 5.69 23.79 -20.12
C THR A 578 6.72 23.66 -19.01
N ILE A 579 7.98 23.81 -19.38
CA ILE A 579 9.09 23.96 -18.45
C ILE A 579 9.28 25.45 -18.14
N LEU A 580 9.29 25.79 -16.87
CA LEU A 580 9.56 27.13 -16.35
C LEU A 580 10.95 27.17 -15.72
N ASN A 581 11.77 28.13 -16.16
CA ASN A 581 13.09 28.34 -15.59
C ASN A 581 13.00 29.10 -14.27
N MET A 582 13.57 28.51 -13.23
CA MET A 582 13.56 29.01 -11.85
C MET A 582 14.95 29.43 -11.37
N ARG A 583 15.97 29.39 -12.23
CA ARG A 583 17.38 29.66 -11.87
C ARG A 583 17.61 31.08 -11.33
N SER A 584 16.78 32.03 -11.73
CA SER A 584 16.86 33.43 -11.30
C SER A 584 16.28 33.67 -9.90
N LEU A 585 15.55 32.70 -9.34
CA LEU A 585 15.01 32.77 -7.99
C LEU A 585 16.08 32.36 -6.97
N ARG A 586 16.10 33.06 -5.83
CA ARG A 586 16.94 32.68 -4.69
C ARG A 586 16.32 31.46 -4.01
N SER A 587 17.14 30.70 -3.28
CA SER A 587 16.64 29.63 -2.42
C SER A 587 15.63 30.19 -1.41
N GLY A 588 14.50 29.52 -1.23
CA GLY A 588 13.40 29.98 -0.38
C GLY A 588 12.04 29.43 -0.78
N VAL A 589 11.02 29.89 -0.06
CA VAL A 589 9.61 29.51 -0.28
C VAL A 589 8.93 30.51 -1.21
N TYR A 590 8.15 29.99 -2.15
CA TYR A 590 7.34 30.74 -3.10
C TYR A 590 5.92 30.15 -3.14
N ILE A 591 4.97 30.90 -3.69
CA ILE A 591 3.61 30.44 -3.93
C ILE A 591 3.42 30.36 -5.45
N LEU A 592 3.18 29.16 -5.97
CA LEU A 592 2.84 28.92 -7.38
C LEU A 592 1.32 28.84 -7.51
N LYS A 593 0.72 29.79 -8.24
CA LYS A 593 -0.69 29.77 -8.59
C LYS A 593 -0.85 29.40 -10.06
N ILE A 594 -1.73 28.44 -10.35
CA ILE A 594 -2.08 28.04 -11.71
C ILE A 594 -3.59 28.21 -11.87
N SER A 595 -4.03 28.89 -12.93
CA SER A 595 -5.46 29.16 -13.18
C SER A 595 -5.84 28.83 -14.63
N GLN A 596 -6.92 28.09 -14.84
CA GLN A 596 -7.48 27.76 -16.15
C GLN A 596 -9.00 28.00 -16.12
N GLY A 597 -9.47 29.05 -16.80
CA GLY A 597 -10.86 29.50 -16.71
C GLY A 597 -11.23 29.98 -15.30
N ILE A 598 -12.27 29.39 -14.70
CA ILE A 598 -12.71 29.67 -13.32
C ILE A 598 -12.01 28.79 -12.27
N LYS A 599 -11.16 27.85 -12.70
CA LYS A 599 -10.46 26.91 -11.80
C LYS A 599 -9.07 27.42 -11.50
N SER A 600 -8.63 27.30 -10.25
CA SER A 600 -7.24 27.62 -9.88
C SER A 600 -6.74 26.74 -8.75
N ILE A 601 -5.44 26.47 -8.74
CA ILE A 601 -4.71 25.88 -7.61
C ILE A 601 -3.63 26.84 -7.13
N SER A 602 -3.25 26.72 -5.87
CA SER A 602 -2.06 27.35 -5.32
C SER A 602 -1.24 26.31 -4.58
N LYS A 603 0.03 26.16 -4.94
CA LYS A 603 0.97 25.21 -4.33
C LYS A 603 2.14 25.95 -3.71
N ARG A 604 2.59 25.47 -2.55
CA ARG A 604 3.86 25.90 -1.96
C ARG A 604 4.99 25.39 -2.85
N LEU A 605 5.80 26.29 -3.36
CA LEU A 605 6.96 25.98 -4.17
C LEU A 605 8.24 26.23 -3.37
N LEU A 606 9.08 25.21 -3.25
CA LEU A 606 10.37 25.31 -2.58
C LEU A 606 11.48 25.43 -3.62
N LYS A 607 12.28 26.48 -3.56
CA LYS A 607 13.48 26.67 -4.39
C LYS A 607 14.70 26.33 -3.55
N ASN A 608 15.50 25.36 -3.99
CA ASN A 608 16.78 25.01 -3.36
C ASN A 608 17.94 25.77 -3.98
#